data_AF-A0A920ERK7-F1
#
_entry.id   AF-A0A920ERK7-F1
#
_cell.length_a   1.000
_cell.length_b   1.000
_cell.length_c   1.000
_cell.angle_alpha   90.00
_cell.angle_beta   90.00
_cell.angle_gamma   90.00
#
_symmetry.space_group_name_H-M   'P 1'
#
loop_
_entity.id
_entity.type
_entity.pdbx_description
1 polymer ?
#
loop_
_entity_poly.entity_id
_entity_poly.type
_entity_poly.pdbx_seq_one_letter_code
_entity_poly.pdbx_strand_id
1 'polypeptide(L)' 'MSVLLGLLIATIGQDPVGGINRFNFGFSDLAAGIAFVPAILGFFAVSEIFVQAEKKVEWQLQCAKI' A
#
# COMPACT_ATOMS: atom_id res chain seq x y z
N MET A 1 9.92 6.40 -14.62
CA MET A 1 8.65 6.71 -13.93
C MET A 1 8.57 6.10 -12.53
N SER A 2 9.02 4.85 -12.32
CA SER A 2 9.10 4.23 -10.98
C SER A 2 9.96 5.03 -9.99
N VAL A 3 11.07 5.62 -10.44
CA VAL A 3 11.96 6.45 -9.59
C VAL A 3 11.24 7.70 -9.05
N LEU A 4 10.43 8.38 -9.87
CA LEU A 4 9.64 9.53 -9.41
C LEU A 4 8.64 9.13 -8.32
N LEU A 5 8.00 7.97 -8.51
CA LEU A 5 6.99 7.44 -7.59
C LEU A 5 7.63 7.04 -6.26
N GLY A 6 8.79 6.37 -6.29
CA GLY A 6 9.57 6.05 -5.10
C GLY A 6 10.08 7.30 -4.37
N LEU A 7 10.53 8.33 -5.10
CA LEU A 7 10.98 9.59 -4.52
C LEU A 7 9.82 10.30 -3.79
N LEU A 8 8.63 10.32 -4.38
CA LEU A 8 7.44 10.93 -3.77
C LEU A 8 7.06 10.23 -2.46
N ILE A 9 7.09 8.89 -2.45
CA ILE A 9 6.84 8.09 -1.25
C ILE A 9 7.93 8.32 -0.18
N ALA A 10 9.20 8.43 -0.60
CA ALA A 10 10.33 8.64 0.30
C ALA A 10 10.35 10.03 0.97
N THR A 11 9.62 11.01 0.43
CA THR A 11 9.50 12.35 1.06
C THR A 11 8.58 12.40 2.27
N ILE A 12 7.86 11.31 2.58
CA ILE A 12 6.97 11.20 3.73
C ILE A 12 7.80 10.85 4.97
N GLY A 13 7.81 11.75 5.97
CA GLY A 13 8.53 11.52 7.23
C GLY A 13 9.15 12.77 7.84
N GLN A 14 9.89 12.57 8.93
CA GLN A 14 10.68 13.62 9.56
C GLN A 14 12.01 13.80 8.83
N ASP A 15 12.35 15.06 8.52
CA ASP A 15 13.69 15.39 8.04
C ASP A 15 14.73 15.18 9.17
N PRO A 16 15.82 14.42 8.93
CA PRO A 16 16.80 14.09 9.97
C PRO A 16 17.69 15.27 10.40
N VAL A 17 17.69 16.38 9.64
CA VAL A 17 18.51 17.57 9.91
C VAL A 17 17.69 18.66 10.60
N GLY A 18 16.47 18.90 10.12
CA GLY A 18 15.62 20.00 10.56
C GLY A 18 14.57 19.63 11.62
N GLY A 19 14.34 18.34 11.90
CA GLY A 19 13.28 17.89 12.82
C GLY A 19 11.86 18.28 12.36
N ILE A 20 11.74 18.79 11.13
CA ILE A 20 10.48 19.21 10.54
C ILE A 20 9.82 18.01 9.85
N ASN A 21 8.60 17.74 10.27
CA ASN A 21 7.78 16.67 9.71
C ASN A 21 7.21 17.10 8.35
N ARG A 22 7.57 16.38 7.28
CA ARG A 22 7.00 16.58 5.93
C ARG A 22 5.97 15.49 5.64
N PHE A 23 4.78 15.90 5.21
CA PHE A 23 3.64 15.01 4.92
C PHE A 23 3.20 14.12 6.10
N ASN A 24 3.24 14.64 7.33
CA ASN A 24 2.82 13.88 8.51
C ASN A 24 1.30 13.79 8.68
N PHE A 25 0.51 14.55 7.91
CA PHE A 25 -0.97 14.56 7.91
C PHE A 25 -1.68 14.55 9.30
N GLY A 26 -0.96 14.88 10.39
CA GLY A 26 -1.45 14.79 11.77
C GLY A 26 -1.17 13.47 12.52
N PHE A 27 -0.58 12.46 11.89
CA PHE A 27 -0.28 11.15 12.49
C PHE A 27 1.17 11.08 12.96
N SER A 28 1.43 10.93 14.26
CA SER A 28 2.82 10.83 14.78
C SER A 28 3.61 9.65 14.22
N ASP A 29 2.93 8.54 13.89
CA ASP A 29 3.56 7.34 13.34
C ASP A 29 4.19 7.57 11.96
N LEU A 30 3.68 8.54 11.19
CA LEU A 30 4.25 8.91 9.89
C LEU A 30 5.54 9.72 10.04
N ALA A 31 5.91 10.20 11.24
CA ALA A 31 7.16 10.90 11.46
C ALA A 31 8.37 9.97 11.24
N ALA A 32 8.22 8.67 11.50
CA ALA A 32 9.22 7.65 11.17
C ALA A 32 9.20 7.23 9.69
N GLY A 33 8.30 7.81 8.88
CA GLY A 33 8.03 7.44 7.50
C GLY A 33 7.06 6.26 7.37
N ILE A 34 6.95 5.72 6.16
CA ILE A 34 6.10 4.55 5.90
C ILE A 34 6.80 3.28 6.36
N ALA A 35 6.18 2.57 7.30
CA ALA A 35 6.69 1.28 7.76
C ALA A 35 6.67 0.24 6.61
N PHE A 36 7.83 -0.36 6.36
CA PHE A 36 8.03 -1.29 5.24
C PHE A 36 7.19 -2.57 5.35
N VAL A 37 7.09 -3.13 6.56
CA VAL A 37 6.35 -4.38 6.82
C VAL A 37 4.86 -4.25 6.45
N PRO A 38 4.09 -3.30 7.00
CA PRO A 38 2.68 -3.16 6.62
C PRO A 38 2.49 -2.75 5.17
N ALA A 39 3.43 -2.01 4.56
CA ALA A 39 3.35 -1.65 3.15
C ALA A 39 3.35 -2.91 2.26
N ILE A 40 4.32 -3.81 2.44
CA ILE A 40 4.39 -5.06 1.68
C ILE A 40 3.19 -5.97 1.98
N LEU A 41 2.80 -6.10 3.26
CA LEU A 41 1.62 -6.89 3.63
C LEU A 41 0.35 -6.37 2.93
N GLY A 42 0.21 -5.04 2.79
CA GLY A 42 -0.87 -4.41 2.03
C GLY A 42 -0.82 -4.77 0.54
N PHE A 43 0.35 -4.67 -0.10
CA PHE A 43 0.51 -5.06 -1.51
C PHE A 43 0.21 -6.55 -1.75
N PHE A 44 0.61 -7.41 -0.81
CA PHE A 44 0.29 -8.83 -0.84
C PHE A 44 -1.23 -9.06 -0.71
N ALA A 45 -1.88 -8.41 0.25
CA ALA A 45 -3.33 -8.54 0.45
C ALA A 45 -4.11 -8.11 -0.81
N VAL A 46 -3.73 -7.01 -1.46
CA VAL A 46 -4.33 -6.58 -2.72
C VAL A 46 -4.19 -7.66 -3.80
N SER A 47 -3.02 -8.28 -3.91
CA SER A 47 -2.75 -9.33 -4.89
C SER A 47 -3.64 -10.56 -4.63
N GLU A 48 -3.75 -10.99 -3.38
CA GLU A 48 -4.63 -12.10 -2.97
C GLU A 48 -6.10 -11.80 -3.23
N ILE A 49 -6.56 -10.56 -3.00
CA ILE A 49 -7.94 -10.14 -3.26
C ILE A 49 -8.27 -10.26 -4.75
N PHE A 50 -7.36 -9.85 -5.64
CA PHE A 50 -7.59 -9.99 -7.08
C PHE A 50 -7.70 -11.46 -7.50
N VAL A 51 -6.82 -12.33 -6.99
CA VAL A 51 -6.86 -13.78 -7.25
C VAL A 51 -8.16 -14.41 -6.73
N GLN A 52 -8.59 -14.02 -5.53
CA GLN A 52 -9.85 -14.50 -4.96
C GLN A 52 -11.07 -13.98 -5.72
N ALA A 53 -11.03 -12.74 -6.19
CA ALA A 53 -12.09 -12.16 -7.01
C ALA A 53 -12.28 -12.93 -8.32
N GLU A 54 -11.19 -13.30 -9.01
CA GLU A 54 -11.24 -14.12 -10.23
C GLU A 54 -11.86 -15.50 -9.96
N LYS A 55 -11.36 -16.21 -8.93
CA LYS A 55 -11.91 -17.52 -8.54
C LYS A 55 -13.41 -17.44 -8.22
N LYS A 56 -13.83 -16.39 -7.51
CA LYS A 56 -15.25 -16.18 -7.17
C LYS A 56 -16.11 -16.03 -8.42
N VAL A 57 -15.63 -15.34 -9.46
CA VAL A 57 -16.35 -15.22 -10.74
C VAL A 57 -16.48 -16.59 -11.42
N GLU A 58 -15.43 -17.40 -11.40
CA GLU A 58 -15.46 -18.75 -11.98
C GLU A 58 -16.47 -19.68 -11.27
N TRP A 59 -16.53 -19.63 -9.93
CA TRP A 59 -17.55 -20.35 -9.15
C TRP A 59 -18.97 -19.92 -9.49
N GLN A 60 -19.20 -18.62 -9.72
CA GLN A 60 -20.52 -18.10 -10.10
C GLN A 60 -20.95 -18.55 -11.49
N LEU A 61 -20.03 -18.58 -12.46
CA LEU A 61 -20.30 -19.07 -13.81
C LEU A 61 -20.59 -20.58 -13.84
N GLN A 62 -19.95 -21.35 -12.95
CA GLN A 62 -20.21 -22.78 -12.80
C GLN A 62 -21.61 -23.04 -12.21
N CYS A 63 -22.00 -22.29 -11.17
CA CYS A 63 -23.31 -22.44 -10.53
C CYS A 63 -24.47 -21.94 -11.41
N ALA A 64 -24.26 -20.96 -12.29
CA ALA A 64 -25.30 -20.45 -13.19
C ALA A 64 -25.55 -21.32 -14.43
N LYS A 65 -24.72 -22.34 -14.66
CA LYS A 65 -24.81 -23.27 -15.80
C LYS A 65 -25.55 -24.58 -15.47
N ILE A 66 -25.94 -24.79 -14.22
CA ILE A 66 -26.70 -25.94 -13.70
C ILE A 66 -28.14 -25.49 -13.44
#